data_AF-A0A813EX31-F1
#
_entry.id   AF-A0A813EX31-F1
#
_cell.length_a   1.000
_cell.length_b   1.000
_cell.length_c   1.000
_cell.angle_alpha   90.00
_cell.angle_beta   90.00
_cell.angle_gamma   90.00
#
_symmetry.space_group_name_H-M   'P 1'
#
loop_
_entity.id
_entity.type
_entity.pdbx_description
1 polymer ?
#
loop_
_entity_poly.entity_id
_entity_poly.type
_entity_poly.pdbx_seq_one_letter_code
_entity_poly.pdbx_strand_id
1 'polypeptide(L)'
;ASPSLAASNFVLCLVRATQKRSVSELAAESRARPAIPSSSSLRLLAALQGAEASHLDGGVKCESPWQQPLLCPLTRERLQRPVRGVRCRHLQCFELE
;
A
#
# COMPACT_ATOMS: atom_id res chain seq x y z
N ALA A 1 -50.23 -13.64 29.60
CA ALA A 1 -49.70 -14.31 28.40
C ALA A 1 -48.42 -13.62 28.01
N SER A 2 -47.27 -14.24 28.27
CA SER A 2 -45.95 -13.67 28.01
C SER A 2 -45.55 -13.96 26.56
N PRO A 3 -45.04 -12.98 25.80
CA PRO A 3 -44.64 -13.21 24.42
C PRO A 3 -43.41 -14.12 24.37
N SER A 4 -43.48 -15.12 23.50
CA SER A 4 -42.47 -16.16 23.33
C SER A 4 -41.11 -15.59 22.92
N LEU A 5 -40.07 -15.96 23.68
CA LEU A 5 -38.63 -15.77 23.42
C LEU A 5 -38.12 -16.57 22.19
N ALA A 6 -38.93 -16.70 21.14
CA ALA A 6 -38.62 -17.50 19.94
C ALA A 6 -37.90 -16.68 18.85
N ALA A 7 -36.89 -15.92 19.25
CA ALA A 7 -35.86 -15.35 18.39
C ALA A 7 -34.61 -15.26 19.29
N SER A 8 -33.44 -15.83 18.99
CA SER A 8 -32.86 -16.12 17.68
C SER A 8 -31.59 -16.93 17.94
N ASN A 9 -31.62 -18.25 17.70
CA ASN A 9 -30.41 -19.07 17.65
C ASN A 9 -30.13 -19.41 16.19
N PHE A 10 -29.80 -18.38 15.39
CA PHE A 10 -29.39 -18.57 14.00
C PHE A 10 -27.86 -18.53 13.93
N VAL A 11 -27.25 -19.66 13.59
CA VAL A 11 -25.81 -19.76 13.34
C VAL A 11 -25.60 -19.92 11.85
N LEU A 12 -25.02 -18.90 11.21
CA LEU A 12 -24.61 -18.97 9.81
C LEU A 12 -23.18 -19.52 9.73
N CYS A 13 -23.05 -20.76 9.25
CA CYS A 13 -21.76 -21.33 8.89
C CYS A 13 -21.56 -21.16 7.37
N LEU A 14 -20.64 -20.29 6.97
CA LEU A 14 -20.29 -20.11 5.56
C LEU A 14 -19.00 -20.87 5.24
N VAL A 15 -19.13 -21.98 4.51
CA VAL A 15 -17.99 -22.69 3.94
C VAL A 15 -17.79 -22.23 2.51
N ARG A 16 -16.70 -21.52 2.25
CA ARG A 16 -16.33 -21.10 0.90
C ARG A 16 -15.17 -21.93 0.40
N ALA A 17 -15.46 -22.90 -0.46
CA ALA A 17 -14.43 -23.61 -1.19
C ALA A 17 -13.82 -22.66 -2.23
N THR A 18 -12.50 -22.46 -2.16
CA THR A 18 -11.76 -21.62 -3.11
C THR A 18 -10.53 -22.35 -3.61
N GLN A 19 -10.13 -22.10 -4.85
CA GLN A 19 -8.86 -22.57 -5.37
C GLN A 19 -7.71 -21.85 -4.65
N LYS A 20 -6.69 -22.61 -4.21
CA LYS A 20 -5.45 -22.03 -3.71
C LYS A 20 -4.74 -21.32 -4.87
N ARG A 21 -4.28 -20.10 -4.62
CA ARG A 21 -3.48 -19.34 -5.58
C ARG A 21 -2.02 -19.33 -5.15
N SER A 22 -1.11 -19.47 -6.09
CA SER A 22 0.33 -19.34 -5.83
C SER A 22 0.74 -17.87 -5.75
N VAL A 23 1.88 -17.60 -5.12
CA VAL A 23 2.48 -16.25 -5.08
C VAL A 23 2.75 -15.75 -6.50
N SER A 24 3.28 -16.61 -7.38
CA SER A 24 3.56 -16.27 -8.78
C SER A 24 2.30 -15.85 -9.55
N GLU A 25 1.16 -16.50 -9.32
CA GLU A 25 -0.13 -16.11 -9.93
C GLU A 25 -0.60 -14.74 -9.44
N LEU A 26 -0.44 -14.45 -8.14
CA LEU A 26 -0.80 -13.15 -7.56
C LEU A 26 0.13 -12.04 -8.04
N ALA A 27 1.42 -12.35 -8.20
CA ALA A 27 2.42 -11.42 -8.69
C ALA A 27 2.21 -11.14 -10.19
N ALA A 28 1.91 -12.16 -10.99
CA ALA A 28 1.56 -12.00 -12.40
C ALA A 28 0.31 -11.12 -12.57
N GLU A 29 -0.74 -11.35 -11.78
CA GLU A 29 -1.94 -10.50 -11.78
C GLU A 29 -1.59 -9.05 -11.44
N SER A 30 -0.77 -8.83 -10.40
CA SER A 30 -0.36 -7.49 -9.98
C SER A 30 0.48 -6.77 -11.05
N ARG A 31 1.35 -7.49 -11.75
CA ARG A 31 2.16 -6.98 -12.88
C ARG A 31 1.33 -6.67 -14.12
N ALA A 32 0.20 -7.35 -14.31
CA ALA A 32 -0.72 -7.07 -15.42
C ALA A 32 -1.52 -5.78 -15.20
N ARG A 33 -1.51 -5.20 -14.00
CA ARG A 33 -2.19 -3.93 -13.72
C ARG A 33 -1.41 -2.76 -14.31
N PRO A 34 -2.08 -1.66 -14.68
CA PRO A 34 -1.40 -0.47 -15.18
C PRO A 34 -0.36 0.06 -14.19
N ALA A 35 0.82 0.40 -14.71
CA ALA A 35 1.86 1.05 -13.92
C ALA A 35 1.37 2.41 -13.40
N ILE A 36 1.86 2.81 -12.23
CA ILE A 36 1.61 4.15 -11.69
C ILE A 36 2.31 5.16 -12.61
N PRO A 37 1.59 6.13 -13.23
CA PRO A 37 2.22 7.13 -14.07
C PRO A 37 3.21 7.98 -13.28
N SER A 38 4.33 8.35 -13.91
CA SER A 38 5.36 9.21 -13.30
C SER A 38 4.79 10.51 -12.74
N SER A 39 3.82 11.12 -13.44
CA SER A 39 3.10 12.32 -12.99
C SER A 39 2.43 12.16 -11.64
N SER A 40 1.97 10.96 -11.29
CA SER A 40 1.35 10.70 -9.97
C SER A 40 2.40 10.66 -8.86
N SER A 41 3.59 10.10 -9.13
CA SER A 41 4.70 10.12 -8.19
C SER A 41 5.28 11.54 -8.03
N LEU A 42 5.36 12.33 -9.10
CA LEU A 42 5.77 13.74 -9.05
C LEU A 42 4.80 14.59 -8.23
N ARG A 43 3.49 14.39 -8.40
CA ARG A 43 2.47 15.07 -7.57
C ARG A 43 2.60 14.71 -6.09
N LEU A 44 2.87 13.43 -5.78
CA LEU A 44 3.09 13.01 -4.41
C LEU A 44 4.36 13.64 -3.82
N LEU A 45 5.46 13.68 -4.58
CA LEU A 45 6.69 14.35 -4.16
C LEU A 45 6.45 15.83 -3.84
N ALA A 46 5.78 16.56 -4.74
CA ALA A 46 5.45 17.96 -4.52
C ALA A 46 4.57 18.18 -3.28
N ALA A 47 3.59 17.29 -3.05
CA ALA A 47 2.74 17.35 -1.87
C ALA A 47 3.51 17.12 -0.56
N LEU A 48 4.45 16.17 -0.55
CA LEU A 48 5.29 15.91 0.62
C LEU A 48 6.23 17.10 0.91
N GLN A 49 6.82 17.69 -0.12
CA GLN A 49 7.65 18.90 0.01
C GLN A 49 6.84 20.12 0.47
N GLY A 50 5.62 20.28 -0.06
CA GLY A 50 4.72 21.35 0.37
C GLY A 50 4.26 21.19 1.83
N ALA A 51 4.05 19.95 2.28
CA ALA A 51 3.74 19.67 3.68
C ALA A 51 4.92 20.06 4.60
N GLU A 52 6.15 19.73 4.22
CA GLU A 52 7.36 20.16 4.95
C GLU A 52 7.43 21.70 5.05
N ALA A 53 7.24 22.40 3.93
CA ALA A 53 7.27 23.86 3.90
C ALA A 53 6.15 24.51 4.74
N SER A 54 4.96 23.90 4.79
CA SER A 54 3.83 24.42 5.56
C SER A 54 3.99 24.20 7.07
N HIS A 55 4.78 23.20 7.48
CA HIS A 55 5.10 22.92 8.88
C HIS A 55 6.27 23.78 9.43
N LEU A 56 6.77 24.77 8.68
CA LEU A 56 7.86 25.65 9.11
C LEU A 56 7.52 26.59 10.28
N ASP A 57 6.27 26.65 10.73
CA ASP A 57 5.91 27.28 12.01
C ASP A 57 6.43 26.45 13.22
N GLY A 58 6.87 25.20 12.98
CA GLY A 58 7.43 24.28 13.98
C GLY A 58 8.96 24.16 13.98
N GLY A 59 9.70 24.94 13.18
CA GLY A 59 11.17 25.07 13.26
C GLY A 59 12.02 23.84 12.86
N VAL A 60 11.41 22.74 12.40
CA VAL A 60 12.14 21.53 11.98
C VAL A 60 12.28 21.52 10.45
N LYS A 61 13.53 21.48 9.96
CA LYS A 61 13.88 21.41 8.54
C LYS A 61 14.66 20.13 8.26
N CYS A 62 14.35 19.42 7.19
CA CYS A 62 15.18 18.30 6.74
C CYS A 62 16.42 18.85 6.01
N GLU A 63 17.62 18.63 6.56
CA GLU A 63 18.86 19.00 5.87
C GLU A 63 19.27 17.99 4.80
N SER A 64 18.82 16.74 4.93
CA SER A 64 19.10 15.71 3.94
C SER A 64 18.37 16.00 2.63
N PRO A 65 19.03 15.77 1.48
CA PRO A 65 18.36 15.91 0.20
C PRO A 65 17.21 14.91 0.08
N TRP A 66 16.18 15.30 -0.67
CA TRP A 66 15.06 14.41 -1.03
C TRP A 66 15.57 13.28 -1.94
N GLN A 67 16.05 12.20 -1.33
CA GLN A 67 16.56 11.01 -2.01
C GLN A 67 15.68 9.81 -1.69
N GLN A 68 15.54 8.90 -2.66
CA GLN A 68 14.85 7.64 -2.47
C GLN A 68 15.87 6.51 -2.59
N PRO A 69 15.94 5.59 -1.61
CA PRO A 69 16.84 4.45 -1.71
C PRO A 69 16.42 3.58 -2.91
N LEU A 70 17.42 3.14 -3.69
CA LEU A 70 17.21 2.17 -4.76
C LEU A 70 17.29 0.72 -4.26
N LEU A 71 17.29 0.53 -2.94
CA LEU A 71 17.28 -0.77 -2.27
C LEU A 71 15.85 -1.08 -1.82
N CYS A 72 15.46 -2.34 -2.00
CA CYS A 72 14.21 -2.86 -1.49
C CYS A 72 14.28 -2.91 0.05
N PRO A 73 13.31 -2.35 0.77
CA PRO A 73 13.31 -2.41 2.23
C PRO A 73 13.11 -3.83 2.79
N LEU A 74 12.57 -4.75 1.98
CA LEU A 74 12.30 -6.14 2.39
C LEU A 74 13.51 -7.04 2.17
N THR A 75 14.08 -7.04 0.96
CA THR A 75 15.19 -7.93 0.59
C THR A 75 16.56 -7.30 0.83
N ARG A 76 16.62 -5.97 0.98
CA ARG A 76 17.85 -5.16 1.04
C ARG A 76 18.72 -5.22 -0.22
N GLU A 77 18.18 -5.79 -1.29
CA GLU A 77 18.83 -5.85 -2.60
C GLU A 77 18.40 -4.66 -3.47
N ARG A 78 19.11 -4.44 -4.58
CA ARG A 78 18.77 -3.37 -5.52
C ARG A 78 17.43 -3.66 -6.21
N LEU A 79 16.55 -2.67 -6.19
CA LEU A 79 15.26 -2.72 -6.86
C LEU A 79 15.45 -2.98 -8.36
N GLN A 80 14.82 -4.05 -8.84
CA GLN A 80 14.65 -4.39 -10.26
C GLN A 80 13.28 -3.93 -10.76
N ARG A 81 12.24 -4.08 -9.94
CA ARG A 81 10.86 -3.75 -10.29
C ARG A 81 10.20 -2.99 -9.13
N PRO A 82 10.44 -1.67 -9.03
CA PRO A 82 9.92 -0.87 -7.93
C PRO A 82 8.39 -0.83 -7.97
N VAL A 83 7.75 -1.46 -6.98
CA VAL A 83 6.29 -1.44 -6.83
C VAL A 83 5.90 -0.73 -5.54
N ARG A 84 4.68 -0.18 -5.52
CA ARG A 84 4.00 0.31 -4.33
C ARG A 84 2.50 0.24 -4.51
N GLY A 85 1.76 0.26 -3.41
CA GLY A 85 0.30 0.36 -3.47
C GLY A 85 -0.14 1.70 -4.06
N VAL A 86 -1.19 1.70 -4.89
CA VAL A 86 -1.72 2.92 -5.54
C VAL A 86 -2.23 3.96 -4.54
N ARG A 87 -2.54 3.54 -3.31
CA ARG A 87 -2.99 4.40 -2.21
C ARG A 87 -1.89 4.75 -1.21
N CYS A 88 -0.65 4.28 -1.42
CA CYS A 88 0.47 4.62 -0.56
C CYS A 88 0.79 6.12 -0.65
N ARG A 89 0.91 6.76 0.52
CA ARG A 89 1.28 8.18 0.65
C ARG A 89 2.80 8.41 0.78
N HIS A 90 3.60 7.38 0.54
CA HIS A 90 5.06 7.43 0.50
C HIS A 90 5.57 7.16 -0.92
N LEU A 91 6.80 7.60 -1.19
CA LEU A 91 7.51 7.38 -2.45
C LEU A 91 8.31 6.07 -2.46
N GLN A 92 8.72 5.57 -1.29
CA GLN A 92 9.54 4.35 -1.20
C GLN A 92 8.80 3.15 -1.80
N CYS A 93 9.49 2.43 -2.69
CA CYS A 93 9.00 1.22 -3.32
C CYS A 93 9.63 -0.03 -2.68
N PHE A 94 9.10 -1.19 -3.05
CA PHE A 94 9.62 -2.50 -2.66
C PHE A 94 9.60 -3.46 -3.87
N GLU A 95 10.20 -4.64 -3.73
CA GLU A 95 10.08 -5.74 -4.69
C GLU A 95 8.82 -6.54 -4.41
N LEU A 96 8.09 -6.88 -5.47
CA LEU A 96 6.86 -7.66 -5.35
C LEU A 96 7.12 -9.12 -4.92
N GLU A 97 8.30 -9.65 -5.27
CA GLU A 97 8.78 -11.01 -4.99
C GLU A 97 10.24 -10.95 -4.50
#